data_AF-A0A925HV80-F1
#
_entry.id   AF-A0A925HV80-F1
#
_cell.length_a   1.000
_cell.length_b   1.000
_cell.length_c   1.000
_cell.angle_alpha   90.00
_cell.angle_beta   90.00
_cell.angle_gamma   90.00
#
_symmetry.space_group_name_H-M   'P 1'
#
loop_
_entity.id
_entity.type
_entity.pdbx_description
1 polymer ?
#
loop_
_entity_poly.entity_id
_entity_poly.type
_entity_poly.pdbx_seq_one_letter_code
_entity_poly.pdbx_strand_id
1 'polypeptide(L)'
;MAWIMKMLPRKPAVLTPENHKQAGERLFMQNCMSCHGAHFEGSGNNPSLKNIKATSNHTEVIDLLNSGRRLMPAFKQLSEEERNAIATFVLQEKSEYNKPFVPTTKKIDSVDIMPYKIAGYTKFLSSDGSPAISPPWGTLNAIDLNTGEFVWKVPLGQDPKLTARGIPATGTENYGGPVVTAGGILFIAATKDAMLRAFNKRNGKLLWEYKLPAAAFATPSIYELNNKQYLVIACGGGKLGSRSGDSYVAFALPSKDK
;
A
#
# COMPACT_ATOMS: atom_id res chain seq x y z
N MET A 1 -10.45 -3.69 7.68
CA MET A 1 -10.82 -3.68 6.25
C MET A 1 -11.05 -5.10 5.77
N ALA A 2 -12.11 -5.35 5.00
CA ALA A 2 -12.37 -6.64 4.36
C ALA A 2 -11.77 -6.69 2.95
N TRP A 3 -11.18 -7.84 2.61
CA TRP A 3 -10.55 -8.10 1.33
C TRP A 3 -11.14 -9.38 0.74
N ILE A 4 -11.33 -9.41 -0.57
CA ILE A 4 -11.69 -10.62 -1.30
C ILE A 4 -10.40 -11.27 -1.77
N MET A 5 -10.21 -12.53 -1.37
CA MET A 5 -9.16 -13.39 -1.89
C MET A 5 -9.77 -14.35 -2.91
N LYS A 6 -9.45 -14.16 -4.19
CA LYS A 6 -9.89 -15.05 -5.26
C LYS A 6 -8.71 -15.89 -5.75
N MET A 7 -8.90 -17.20 -5.84
CA MET A 7 -7.93 -18.10 -6.48
C MET A 7 -8.25 -18.21 -7.96
N LEU A 8 -7.24 -18.08 -8.81
CA LEU A 8 -7.34 -18.30 -10.25
C LEU A 8 -6.52 -19.52 -10.64
N PRO A 9 -7.00 -20.36 -11.57
CA PRO A 9 -6.21 -21.46 -12.10
C PRO A 9 -4.90 -20.94 -12.70
N ARG A 10 -3.80 -21.62 -12.38
CA ARG A 10 -2.49 -21.42 -13.02
C ARG A 10 -2.38 -22.46 -14.12
N LYS A 11 -2.16 -22.01 -15.37
CA LYS A 11 -1.75 -22.94 -16.43
C LYS A 11 -0.37 -23.51 -16.04
N PRO A 12 -0.19 -24.83 -15.99
CA PRO A 12 1.12 -25.44 -15.74
C PRO A 12 2.14 -24.86 -16.71
N ALA A 13 3.41 -24.78 -16.29
CA ALA A 13 4.50 -24.50 -17.22
C ALA A 13 4.66 -25.70 -18.17
N VAL A 14 3.86 -25.75 -19.23
CA VAL A 14 4.06 -26.71 -20.31
C VAL A 14 5.24 -26.18 -21.12
N LEU A 15 6.33 -26.96 -21.19
CA LEU A 15 7.55 -26.66 -21.94
C LEU A 15 7.32 -26.80 -23.46
N THR A 16 6.26 -26.21 -23.99
CA THR A 16 6.12 -26.00 -25.44
C THR A 16 6.97 -24.82 -25.85
N PRO A 17 7.55 -24.81 -27.07
CA PRO A 17 8.15 -23.61 -27.63
C PRO A 17 7.16 -22.44 -27.56
N GLU A 18 7.54 -21.36 -26.89
CA GLU A 18 6.74 -20.15 -26.78
C GLU A 18 7.33 -19.07 -27.70
N ASN A 19 6.47 -18.17 -28.17
CA ASN A 19 6.92 -16.86 -28.66
C ASN A 19 6.91 -15.83 -27.53
N HIS A 20 7.49 -14.65 -27.79
CA HIS A 20 7.55 -13.55 -26.81
C HIS A 20 6.19 -13.16 -26.24
N LYS A 21 5.11 -13.20 -27.04
CA LYS A 21 3.76 -12.91 -26.54
C LYS A 21 3.30 -13.96 -25.52
N GLN A 22 3.44 -15.24 -25.83
CA GLN A 22 3.00 -16.34 -24.96
C GLN A 22 3.82 -16.39 -23.67
N ALA A 23 5.14 -16.31 -23.78
CA ALA A 23 6.04 -16.27 -22.64
C ALA A 23 5.80 -15.04 -21.77
N GLY A 24 5.64 -13.86 -22.38
CA GLY A 24 5.35 -12.61 -21.69
C GLY A 24 4.02 -12.65 -20.94
N GLU A 25 2.95 -13.18 -21.56
CA GLU A 25 1.66 -13.38 -20.89
C GLU A 25 1.80 -14.30 -19.68
N ARG A 26 2.45 -15.46 -19.85
CA ARG A 26 2.67 -16.44 -18.77
C ARG A 26 3.48 -15.83 -17.62
N LEU A 27 4.60 -15.17 -17.93
CA LEU A 27 5.49 -14.56 -16.94
C LEU A 27 4.82 -13.38 -16.23
N PHE A 28 4.08 -12.53 -16.94
CA PHE A 28 3.27 -11.48 -16.33
C PHE A 28 2.22 -12.07 -15.39
N MET A 29 1.55 -13.12 -15.84
CA MET A 29 0.56 -13.81 -15.04
C MET A 29 1.18 -14.40 -13.76
N GLN A 30 2.39 -14.94 -13.84
CA GLN A 30 3.09 -15.51 -12.68
C GLN A 30 3.59 -14.46 -11.68
N ASN A 31 4.10 -13.32 -12.18
CA ASN A 31 4.87 -12.39 -11.36
C ASN A 31 4.18 -11.05 -11.05
N CYS A 32 3.21 -10.64 -11.88
CA CYS A 32 2.71 -9.25 -11.89
C CYS A 32 1.20 -9.15 -11.65
N MET A 33 0.43 -10.17 -12.03
CA MET A 33 -1.04 -10.17 -12.01
C MET A 33 -1.64 -9.82 -10.64
N SER A 34 -1.04 -10.28 -9.54
CA SER A 34 -1.56 -10.03 -8.19
C SER A 34 -1.59 -8.54 -7.79
N CYS A 35 -0.77 -7.72 -8.45
CA CYS A 35 -0.72 -6.28 -8.23
C CYS A 35 -1.37 -5.51 -9.38
N HIS A 36 -1.12 -5.92 -10.63
CA HIS A 36 -1.55 -5.18 -11.81
C HIS A 36 -2.85 -5.68 -12.46
N GLY A 37 -3.47 -6.73 -11.90
CA GLY A 37 -4.68 -7.35 -12.45
C GLY A 37 -4.38 -8.27 -13.65
N ALA A 38 -5.35 -9.09 -14.02
CA ALA A 38 -5.22 -10.01 -15.16
C ALA A 38 -5.34 -9.31 -16.51
N HIS A 39 -5.95 -8.12 -16.53
CA HIS A 39 -6.18 -7.31 -17.73
C HIS A 39 -5.63 -5.89 -17.56
N PHE A 40 -4.54 -5.75 -16.79
CA PHE A 40 -3.82 -4.51 -16.54
C PHE A 40 -4.59 -3.42 -15.78
N GLU A 41 -5.72 -3.74 -15.16
CA GLU A 41 -6.58 -2.79 -14.44
C GLU A 41 -5.98 -2.21 -13.16
N GLY A 42 -4.94 -2.83 -12.59
CA GLY A 42 -4.40 -2.47 -11.28
C GLY A 42 -5.24 -3.03 -10.12
N SER A 43 -4.73 -2.90 -8.89
CA SER A 43 -5.44 -3.37 -7.69
C SER A 43 -5.07 -2.54 -6.47
N GLY A 44 -6.07 -2.05 -5.72
CA GLY A 44 -5.83 -1.30 -4.48
C GLY A 44 -4.96 -0.06 -4.70
N ASN A 45 -3.73 -0.08 -4.19
CA ASN A 45 -2.73 0.99 -4.36
C ASN A 45 -1.77 0.77 -5.55
N ASN A 46 -1.90 -0.34 -6.28
CA ASN A 46 -1.06 -0.69 -7.42
C ASN A 46 -1.64 -0.08 -8.71
N PRO A 47 -0.82 0.57 -9.55
CA PRO A 47 -1.30 1.29 -10.72
C PRO A 47 -1.80 0.35 -11.84
N SER A 48 -2.72 0.86 -12.64
CA SER A 48 -3.15 0.28 -13.92
C SER A 48 -2.03 0.37 -14.95
N LEU A 49 -1.88 -0.67 -15.79
CA LEU A 49 -0.93 -0.72 -16.91
C LEU A 49 -1.64 -0.57 -18.27
N LYS A 50 -2.96 -0.35 -18.33
CA LYS A 50 -3.72 -0.31 -19.61
C LYS A 50 -3.17 0.69 -20.62
N ASN A 51 -2.61 1.81 -20.14
CA ASN A 51 -2.08 2.90 -20.97
C ASN A 51 -0.58 3.12 -20.77
N ILE A 52 0.17 2.11 -20.32
CA ILE A 52 1.60 2.25 -19.97
C ILE A 52 2.47 2.77 -21.13
N LYS A 53 2.12 2.44 -22.38
CA LYS A 53 2.84 2.93 -23.58
C LYS A 53 2.90 4.45 -23.70
N ALA A 54 1.96 5.18 -23.08
CA ALA A 54 1.92 6.63 -23.12
C ALA A 54 2.95 7.27 -22.18
N THR A 55 3.45 6.52 -21.20
CA THR A 55 4.31 7.04 -20.11
C THR A 55 5.62 6.30 -19.97
N SER A 56 5.81 5.20 -20.70
CA SER A 56 7.02 4.38 -20.61
C SER A 56 7.35 3.68 -21.92
N ASN A 57 8.63 3.40 -22.14
CA ASN A 57 9.15 2.61 -23.25
C ASN A 57 9.77 1.28 -22.79
N HIS A 58 10.24 0.46 -23.75
CA HIS A 58 10.79 -0.87 -23.49
C HIS A 58 11.94 -0.84 -22.48
N THR A 59 12.96 -0.01 -22.72
CA THR A 59 14.12 0.13 -21.84
C THR A 59 13.72 0.56 -20.43
N GLU A 60 12.80 1.52 -20.31
CA GLU A 60 12.32 1.98 -19.01
C GLU A 60 11.56 0.89 -18.23
N VAL A 61 10.80 0.03 -18.93
CA VAL A 61 10.14 -1.12 -18.30
C VAL A 61 11.18 -2.13 -17.82
N ILE A 62 12.21 -2.42 -18.62
CA ILE A 62 13.30 -3.32 -18.21
C ILE A 62 14.05 -2.76 -16.98
N ASP A 63 14.38 -1.47 -16.99
CA ASP A 63 15.05 -0.81 -15.87
C ASP A 63 14.18 -0.83 -14.60
N LEU A 64 12.87 -0.64 -14.75
CA LEU A 64 11.92 -0.74 -13.65
C LEU A 64 11.84 -2.18 -13.12
N LEU A 65 11.86 -3.19 -13.98
CA LEU A 65 11.91 -4.60 -13.57
C LEU A 65 13.23 -4.93 -12.87
N ASN A 66 14.34 -4.27 -13.21
CA ASN A 66 15.64 -4.48 -12.56
C ASN A 66 15.77 -3.80 -11.19
N SER A 67 15.22 -2.58 -11.06
CA SER A 67 15.43 -1.71 -9.89
C SER A 67 14.26 -1.68 -8.91
N GLY A 68 13.04 -1.94 -9.38
CA GLY A 68 11.81 -1.70 -8.62
C GLY A 68 11.55 -0.19 -8.42
N ARG A 69 10.36 0.14 -7.90
CA ARG A 69 10.00 1.53 -7.56
C ARG A 69 8.85 1.56 -6.56
N ARG A 70 9.03 2.30 -5.46
CA ARG A 70 8.03 2.43 -4.37
C ARG A 70 7.63 1.05 -3.82
N LEU A 71 6.41 0.60 -4.09
CA LEU A 71 5.88 -0.70 -3.66
C LEU A 71 6.18 -1.82 -4.66
N MET A 72 6.61 -1.50 -5.89
CA MET A 72 6.94 -2.49 -6.91
C MET A 72 8.34 -3.07 -6.61
N PRO A 73 8.46 -4.39 -6.37
CA PRO A 73 9.75 -5.02 -6.10
C PRO A 73 10.61 -5.07 -7.37
N ALA A 74 11.92 -5.26 -7.18
CA ALA A 74 12.82 -5.63 -8.26
C ALA A 74 12.67 -7.13 -8.59
N PHE A 75 12.75 -7.48 -9.87
CA PHE A 75 12.62 -8.84 -10.40
C PHE A 75 13.96 -9.40 -10.87
N LYS A 76 14.97 -9.33 -10.00
CA LYS A 76 16.35 -9.81 -10.28
C LYS A 76 16.42 -11.32 -10.54
N GLN A 77 15.41 -12.07 -10.12
CA GLN A 77 15.30 -13.50 -10.37
C GLN A 77 14.92 -13.84 -11.81
N LEU A 78 14.45 -12.88 -12.60
CA LEU A 78 14.16 -13.09 -14.02
C LEU A 78 15.44 -12.93 -14.84
N SER A 79 15.56 -13.66 -15.95
CA SER A 79 16.61 -13.39 -16.94
C SER A 79 16.29 -12.14 -17.76
N GLU A 80 17.26 -11.69 -18.55
CA GLU A 80 17.05 -10.60 -19.49
C GLU A 80 16.00 -10.94 -20.53
N GLU A 81 16.05 -12.15 -21.08
CA GLU A 81 15.07 -12.66 -22.05
C GLU A 81 13.65 -12.74 -21.46
N GLU A 82 13.51 -13.16 -20.20
CA GLU A 82 12.23 -13.16 -19.49
C GLU A 82 11.70 -11.74 -19.27
N ARG A 83 12.56 -10.78 -18.92
CA ARG A 83 12.16 -9.37 -18.78
C ARG A 83 11.74 -8.76 -20.12
N ASN A 84 12.45 -9.06 -21.20
CA ASN A 84 12.10 -8.62 -22.56
C ASN A 84 10.71 -9.13 -22.97
N ALA A 85 10.45 -10.43 -22.77
CA ALA A 85 9.13 -10.99 -23.04
C ALA A 85 8.00 -10.31 -22.23
N ILE A 86 8.23 -10.02 -20.93
CA ILE A 86 7.27 -9.27 -20.11
C ILE A 86 7.07 -7.85 -20.66
N ALA A 87 8.15 -7.13 -20.97
CA ALA A 87 8.09 -5.77 -21.50
C ALA A 87 7.30 -5.72 -22.81
N THR A 88 7.60 -6.62 -23.76
CA THR A 88 6.87 -6.77 -25.02
C THR A 88 5.38 -7.03 -24.81
N PHE A 89 5.01 -7.89 -23.86
CA PHE A 89 3.60 -8.18 -23.56
C PHE A 89 2.88 -6.99 -22.91
N VAL A 90 3.48 -6.36 -21.90
CA VAL A 90 2.90 -5.23 -21.16
C VAL A 90 2.78 -3.98 -22.04
N LEU A 91 3.81 -3.69 -22.84
CA LEU A 91 3.81 -2.62 -23.83
C LEU A 91 3.09 -3.00 -25.12
N GLN A 92 2.46 -4.17 -25.19
CA GLN A 92 1.71 -4.71 -26.31
C GLN A 92 2.40 -4.49 -27.68
N GLU A 93 3.70 -4.77 -27.77
CA GLU A 93 4.56 -4.54 -28.94
C GLU A 93 4.32 -5.61 -30.01
N LYS A 94 3.28 -5.40 -30.84
CA LYS A 94 2.82 -6.40 -31.82
C LYS A 94 3.91 -6.87 -32.80
N SER A 95 4.89 -6.02 -33.13
CA SER A 95 6.02 -6.37 -34.00
C SER A 95 6.92 -7.46 -33.40
N GLU A 96 6.97 -7.55 -32.08
CA GLU A 96 7.89 -8.41 -31.34
C GLU A 96 7.23 -9.73 -30.92
N TYR A 97 5.90 -9.82 -30.98
CA TYR A 97 5.11 -10.94 -30.47
C TYR A 97 5.52 -12.32 -31.00
N ASN A 98 5.91 -12.39 -32.27
CA ASN A 98 6.22 -13.66 -32.94
C ASN A 98 7.69 -14.08 -32.77
N LYS A 99 8.52 -13.28 -32.09
CA LYS A 99 9.92 -13.65 -31.85
C LYS A 99 9.99 -14.93 -31.01
N PRO A 100 10.87 -15.89 -31.34
CA PRO A 100 11.07 -17.08 -30.54
C PRO A 100 11.52 -16.69 -29.13
N PHE A 101 10.89 -17.26 -28.11
CA PHE A 101 11.35 -17.11 -26.73
C PHE A 101 12.34 -18.23 -26.40
N VAL A 102 13.51 -17.85 -25.90
CA VAL A 102 14.54 -18.81 -25.48
C VAL A 102 14.56 -18.90 -23.96
N PRO A 103 13.98 -19.94 -23.34
CA PRO A 103 13.97 -20.05 -21.89
C PRO A 103 15.39 -20.20 -21.34
N THR A 104 15.76 -19.34 -20.40
CA THR A 104 16.91 -19.61 -19.53
C THR A 104 16.56 -20.77 -18.62
N THR A 105 17.35 -21.85 -18.67
CA THR A 105 17.11 -23.09 -17.92
C THR A 105 17.08 -22.86 -16.41
N LYS A 106 15.87 -22.62 -15.88
CA LYS A 106 15.62 -22.58 -14.45
C LYS A 106 15.09 -23.94 -14.02
N LYS A 107 15.67 -24.54 -12.98
CA LYS A 107 15.08 -25.72 -12.34
C LYS A 107 13.69 -25.34 -11.83
N ILE A 108 12.67 -26.07 -12.28
CA ILE A 108 11.28 -25.90 -11.86
C ILE A 108 11.18 -26.36 -10.39
N ASP A 109 10.77 -25.46 -9.49
CA ASP A 109 10.49 -25.81 -8.10
C ASP A 109 9.02 -26.26 -7.94
N SER A 110 8.72 -26.96 -6.87
CA SER A 110 7.38 -27.27 -6.37
C SER A 110 6.45 -26.04 -6.29
N VAL A 111 7.00 -24.85 -6.04
CA VAL A 111 6.24 -23.59 -6.05
C VAL A 111 5.84 -23.17 -7.48
N ASP A 112 6.58 -23.60 -8.50
CA ASP A 112 6.30 -23.31 -9.91
C ASP A 112 5.17 -24.15 -10.52
N ILE A 113 4.73 -25.19 -9.82
CA ILE A 113 3.67 -26.10 -10.26
C ILE A 113 2.36 -25.94 -9.48
N MET A 114 2.26 -24.96 -8.56
CA MET A 114 1.01 -24.72 -7.81
C MET A 114 -0.19 -24.49 -8.76
N PRO A 115 -1.28 -25.26 -8.66
CA PRO A 115 -2.38 -25.23 -9.63
C PRO A 115 -3.23 -23.95 -9.56
N TYR A 116 -3.10 -23.18 -8.49
CA TYR A 116 -3.84 -21.93 -8.30
C TYR A 116 -2.92 -20.82 -7.78
N LYS A 117 -3.27 -19.58 -8.10
CA LYS A 117 -2.62 -18.37 -7.58
C LYS A 117 -3.67 -17.37 -7.10
N ILE A 118 -3.29 -16.54 -6.14
CA ILE A 118 -4.14 -15.43 -5.69
C ILE A 118 -4.26 -14.37 -6.81
N ALA A 119 -5.47 -13.88 -7.05
CA ALA A 119 -5.77 -12.82 -8.01
C ALA A 119 -5.29 -11.42 -7.57
N GLY A 120 -4.62 -11.33 -6.42
CA GLY A 120 -4.32 -10.09 -5.73
C GLY A 120 -5.24 -9.83 -4.54
N TYR A 121 -5.01 -8.69 -3.88
CA TYR A 121 -5.82 -8.21 -2.76
C TYR A 121 -6.83 -7.19 -3.24
N THR A 122 -8.05 -7.64 -3.55
CA THR A 122 -9.15 -6.76 -3.95
C THR A 122 -9.92 -6.33 -2.71
N LYS A 123 -10.16 -5.02 -2.55
CA LYS A 123 -10.97 -4.51 -1.44
C LYS A 123 -12.45 -4.89 -1.61
N PHE A 124 -13.09 -5.32 -0.53
CA PHE A 124 -14.54 -5.54 -0.52
C PHE A 124 -15.26 -4.22 -0.22
N LEU A 125 -15.76 -3.57 -1.27
CA LEU A 125 -16.34 -2.23 -1.20
C LEU A 125 -17.82 -2.24 -1.60
N SER A 126 -18.58 -1.34 -0.99
CA SER A 126 -19.95 -0.97 -1.37
C SER A 126 -19.96 -0.14 -2.66
N SER A 127 -21.14 0.08 -3.23
CA SER A 127 -21.31 0.87 -4.46
C SER A 127 -20.82 2.32 -4.35
N ASP A 128 -20.78 2.88 -3.14
CA ASP A 128 -20.25 4.22 -2.84
C ASP A 128 -18.74 4.25 -2.60
N GLY A 129 -18.06 3.09 -2.68
CA GLY A 129 -16.63 2.94 -2.47
C GLY A 129 -16.21 2.79 -1.01
N SER A 130 -17.14 2.83 -0.04
CA SER A 130 -16.86 2.53 1.37
C SER A 130 -16.67 1.02 1.59
N PRO A 131 -16.00 0.57 2.66
CA PRO A 131 -15.90 -0.86 2.96
C PRO A 131 -17.28 -1.50 3.15
N ALA A 132 -17.52 -2.64 2.49
CA ALA A 132 -18.80 -3.38 2.53
C ALA A 132 -18.96 -4.22 3.81
N ILE A 133 -18.55 -3.68 4.94
CA ILE A 133 -18.67 -4.25 6.28
C ILE A 133 -19.01 -3.14 7.28
N SER A 134 -19.61 -3.50 8.41
CA SER A 134 -19.91 -2.52 9.47
C SER A 134 -18.61 -1.91 10.05
N PRO A 135 -18.62 -0.61 10.40
CA PRO A 135 -17.51 0.02 11.10
C PRO A 135 -17.33 -0.53 12.53
N PRO A 136 -16.14 -0.38 13.16
CA PRO A 136 -15.04 0.47 12.71
C PRO A 136 -14.15 -0.17 11.63
N TRP A 137 -13.81 0.60 10.60
CA TRP A 137 -12.97 0.15 9.48
C TRP A 137 -11.46 0.19 9.79
N GLY A 138 -11.08 0.95 10.82
CA GLY A 138 -9.75 0.96 11.42
C GLY A 138 -9.79 1.42 12.87
N THR A 139 -8.85 0.93 13.66
CA THR A 139 -8.81 1.11 15.12
C THR A 139 -7.39 1.34 15.61
N LEU A 140 -7.24 2.15 16.65
CA LEU A 140 -6.04 2.21 17.48
C LEU A 140 -6.26 1.30 18.70
N ASN A 141 -5.29 0.44 18.98
CA ASN A 141 -5.39 -0.58 20.02
C ASN A 141 -4.18 -0.49 20.96
N ALA A 142 -4.39 -0.78 22.24
CA ALA A 142 -3.34 -1.22 23.15
C ALA A 142 -3.55 -2.68 23.49
N ILE A 143 -2.45 -3.43 23.50
CA ILE A 143 -2.43 -4.87 23.76
C ILE A 143 -1.43 -5.12 24.90
N ASP A 144 -1.82 -5.92 25.88
CA ASP A 144 -0.89 -6.42 26.89
C ASP A 144 -0.04 -7.53 26.26
N LEU A 145 1.29 -7.38 26.27
CA LEU A 145 2.19 -8.33 25.62
C LEU A 145 2.41 -9.62 26.43
N ASN A 146 2.01 -9.64 27.71
CA ASN A 146 2.06 -10.86 28.53
C ASN A 146 0.85 -11.76 28.25
N THR A 147 -0.34 -11.17 28.06
CA THR A 147 -1.60 -11.93 27.89
C THR A 147 -2.08 -11.99 26.44
N GLY A 148 -1.67 -11.06 25.59
CA GLY A 148 -2.18 -10.88 24.23
C GLY A 148 -3.56 -10.20 24.18
N GLU A 149 -4.10 -9.74 25.30
CA GLU A 149 -5.43 -9.15 25.37
C GLU A 149 -5.44 -7.65 25.06
N PHE A 150 -6.57 -7.16 24.54
CA PHE A 150 -6.78 -5.72 24.37
C PHE A 150 -6.97 -5.03 25.72
N VAL A 151 -6.11 -4.08 26.05
CA VAL A 151 -6.29 -3.18 27.20
C VAL A 151 -7.36 -2.14 26.85
N TRP A 152 -7.31 -1.61 25.64
CA TRP A 152 -8.34 -0.73 25.09
C TRP A 152 -8.29 -0.73 23.56
N LYS A 153 -9.40 -0.32 22.95
CA LYS A 153 -9.60 -0.23 21.50
C LYS A 153 -10.51 0.95 21.17
N VAL A 154 -10.07 1.82 20.26
CA VAL A 154 -10.85 3.00 19.81
C VAL A 154 -10.84 3.09 18.28
N PRO A 155 -11.93 3.59 17.64
CA PRO A 155 -11.91 3.89 16.21
C PRO A 155 -10.82 4.93 15.88
N LEU A 156 -10.05 4.69 14.81
CA LEU A 156 -9.00 5.61 14.36
C LEU A 156 -9.31 6.18 12.98
N GLY A 157 -9.65 7.46 12.98
CA GLY A 157 -10.04 8.23 11.81
C GLY A 157 -11.55 8.30 11.62
N GLN A 158 -11.96 9.25 10.78
CA GLN A 158 -13.36 9.50 10.47
C GLN A 158 -13.54 9.78 8.98
N ASP A 159 -14.70 9.43 8.44
CA ASP A 159 -15.13 9.89 7.12
C ASP A 159 -15.94 11.18 7.27
N PRO A 160 -15.45 12.33 6.77
CA PRO A 160 -16.16 13.60 6.88
C PRO A 160 -17.59 13.56 6.34
N LYS A 161 -17.87 12.76 5.30
CA LYS A 161 -19.22 12.61 4.74
C LYS A 161 -20.17 11.91 5.71
N LEU A 162 -19.67 10.94 6.47
CA LEU A 162 -20.46 10.21 7.46
C LEU A 162 -20.60 11.02 8.74
N THR A 163 -19.53 11.67 9.19
CA THR A 163 -19.58 12.59 10.34
C THR A 163 -20.57 13.72 10.10
N ALA A 164 -20.61 14.31 8.90
CA ALA A 164 -21.59 15.34 8.55
C ALA A 164 -23.05 14.84 8.59
N ARG A 165 -23.28 13.53 8.52
CA ARG A 165 -24.60 12.89 8.66
C ARG A 165 -24.91 12.47 10.10
N GLY A 166 -24.08 12.86 11.07
CA GLY A 166 -24.23 12.49 12.48
C GLY A 166 -23.74 11.08 12.82
N ILE A 167 -23.05 10.40 11.91
CA ILE A 167 -22.48 9.08 12.17
C ILE A 167 -21.17 9.26 12.96
N PRO A 168 -21.00 8.58 14.10
CA PRO A 168 -19.76 8.64 14.89
C PRO A 168 -18.52 8.17 14.12
N ALA A 169 -17.34 8.33 14.73
CA ALA A 169 -16.07 7.93 14.12
C ALA A 169 -16.10 6.47 13.64
N THR A 170 -16.14 6.29 12.33
CA THR A 170 -16.23 4.98 11.67
C THR A 170 -14.89 4.26 11.56
N GLY A 171 -13.79 4.91 11.95
CA GLY A 171 -12.46 4.42 11.62
C GLY A 171 -12.16 4.52 10.12
N THR A 172 -10.88 4.55 9.76
CA THR A 172 -10.43 4.57 8.36
C THR A 172 -9.28 3.60 8.17
N GLU A 173 -8.87 3.32 6.94
CA GLU A 173 -7.59 2.65 6.72
C GLU A 173 -6.46 3.47 7.33
N ASN A 174 -5.59 2.80 8.08
CA ASN A 174 -4.49 3.45 8.79
C ASN A 174 -3.15 3.07 8.17
N TYR A 175 -2.32 4.06 7.89
CA TYR A 175 -0.94 3.88 7.45
C TYR A 175 -0.02 4.81 8.24
N GLY A 176 1.04 4.27 8.79
CA GLY A 176 1.91 4.98 9.75
C GLY A 176 1.68 4.49 11.19
N GLY A 177 2.66 4.73 12.04
CA GLY A 177 2.63 4.31 13.44
C GLY A 177 2.47 5.47 14.41
N PRO A 178 2.18 5.17 15.68
CA PRO A 178 2.24 6.16 16.75
C PRO A 178 3.67 6.37 17.25
N VAL A 179 3.86 7.48 17.98
CA VAL A 179 4.96 7.66 18.93
C VAL A 179 4.39 8.00 20.31
N VAL A 180 5.07 7.60 21.37
CA VAL A 180 4.59 7.75 22.75
C VAL A 180 5.62 8.49 23.57
N THR A 181 5.23 9.58 24.22
CA THR A 181 6.10 10.33 25.14
C THR A 181 6.32 9.56 26.45
N ALA A 182 7.37 9.90 27.19
CA ALA A 182 7.60 9.38 28.53
C ALA A 182 6.40 9.64 29.47
N GLY A 183 5.76 10.81 29.33
CA GLY A 183 4.55 11.19 30.06
C GLY A 183 3.28 10.42 29.66
N GLY A 184 3.34 9.57 28.64
CA GLY A 184 2.24 8.70 28.24
C GLY A 184 1.23 9.34 27.29
N ILE A 185 1.64 10.35 26.53
CA ILE A 185 0.86 10.91 25.43
C ILE A 185 1.29 10.22 24.13
N LEU A 186 0.32 9.63 23.44
CA LEU A 186 0.51 8.94 22.16
C LEU A 186 0.10 9.87 21.02
N PHE A 187 0.99 10.15 20.08
CA PHE A 187 0.71 10.93 18.87
C PHE A 187 0.65 10.04 17.64
N ILE A 188 -0.36 10.22 16.79
CA ILE A 188 -0.54 9.45 15.54
C ILE A 188 -1.24 10.28 14.46
N ALA A 189 -0.78 10.16 13.21
CA ALA A 189 -1.32 10.86 12.04
C ALA A 189 -1.57 9.91 10.86
N ALA A 190 -2.12 8.73 11.15
CA ALA A 190 -2.19 7.61 10.22
C ALA A 190 -3.44 7.58 9.31
N THR A 191 -4.29 8.61 9.37
CA THR A 191 -5.66 8.58 8.84
C THR A 191 -5.83 9.49 7.63
N LYS A 192 -6.73 9.10 6.72
CA LYS A 192 -7.01 9.85 5.47
C LYS A 192 -7.64 11.23 5.71
N ASP A 193 -8.26 11.44 6.87
CA ASP A 193 -8.85 12.72 7.27
C ASP A 193 -7.82 13.81 7.61
N ALA A 194 -6.52 13.55 7.45
CA ALA A 194 -5.45 14.53 7.67
C ALA A 194 -5.42 15.14 9.07
N MET A 195 -5.71 14.31 10.08
CA MET A 195 -5.63 14.73 11.48
C MET A 195 -4.40 14.13 12.15
N LEU A 196 -3.64 14.96 12.88
CA LEU A 196 -2.74 14.52 13.94
C LEU A 196 -3.55 14.44 15.23
N ARG A 197 -3.47 13.32 15.94
CA ARG A 197 -4.21 13.08 17.17
C ARG A 197 -3.30 12.70 18.32
N ALA A 198 -3.63 13.16 19.52
CA ALA A 198 -2.99 12.82 20.77
C ALA A 198 -3.95 12.01 21.66
N PHE A 199 -3.52 10.86 22.15
CA PHE A 199 -4.30 9.98 23.02
C PHE A 199 -3.57 9.73 24.34
N ASN A 200 -4.32 9.48 25.41
CA ASN A 200 -3.75 8.95 26.64
C ASN A 200 -3.41 7.45 26.44
N LYS A 201 -2.15 7.07 26.62
CA LYS A 201 -1.70 5.69 26.36
C LYS A 201 -2.38 4.62 27.23
N ARG A 202 -2.89 4.98 28.41
CA ARG A 202 -3.43 4.01 29.39
C ARG A 202 -4.88 3.63 29.10
N ASN A 203 -5.67 4.55 28.52
CA ASN A 203 -7.11 4.33 28.33
C ASN A 203 -7.63 4.69 26.93
N GLY A 204 -6.76 5.11 26.01
CA GLY A 204 -7.15 5.43 24.64
C GLY A 204 -8.01 6.70 24.51
N LYS A 205 -8.16 7.52 25.57
CA LYS A 205 -8.93 8.77 25.50
C LYS A 205 -8.24 9.77 24.57
N LEU A 206 -8.98 10.31 23.60
CA LEU A 206 -8.53 11.42 22.78
C LEU A 206 -8.34 12.67 23.66
N LEU A 207 -7.16 13.26 23.60
CA LEU A 207 -6.77 14.43 24.40
C LEU A 207 -6.72 15.70 23.55
N TRP A 208 -6.29 15.58 22.29
CA TRP A 208 -6.10 16.71 21.39
C TRP A 208 -6.07 16.23 19.95
N GLU A 209 -6.45 17.11 19.02
CA GLU A 209 -6.32 16.86 17.60
C GLU A 209 -6.03 18.15 16.82
N TYR A 210 -5.40 18.00 15.66
CA TYR A 210 -5.04 19.11 14.77
C TYR A 210 -5.14 18.72 13.31
N LYS A 211 -5.74 19.61 12.51
CA LYS A 211 -5.88 19.43 11.07
C LYS A 211 -4.58 19.78 10.35
N LEU A 212 -3.95 18.78 9.74
CA LEU A 212 -2.74 18.94 8.95
C LEU A 212 -3.07 19.45 7.53
N PRO A 213 -2.10 20.09 6.85
CA PRO A 213 -2.26 20.55 5.47
C PRO A 213 -2.54 19.43 4.46
N ALA A 214 -2.03 18.23 4.73
CA ALA A 214 -2.27 17.00 3.98
C ALA A 214 -2.26 15.79 4.94
N ALA A 215 -2.83 14.66 4.51
CA ALA A 215 -2.76 13.43 5.30
C ALA A 215 -1.30 12.99 5.44
N ALA A 216 -0.82 12.74 6.66
CA ALA A 216 0.59 12.41 6.85
C ALA A 216 0.93 11.00 6.37
N PHE A 217 0.16 10.00 6.82
CA PHE A 217 0.47 8.58 6.61
C PHE A 217 1.89 8.17 7.02
N ALA A 218 2.45 8.90 7.99
CA ALA A 218 3.80 8.75 8.50
C ALA A 218 3.76 8.61 10.03
N THR A 219 4.81 8.00 10.57
CA THR A 219 5.04 8.00 12.02
C THR A 219 5.64 9.35 12.42
N PRO A 220 5.05 10.09 13.36
CA PRO A 220 5.65 11.35 13.84
C PRO A 220 7.02 11.09 14.49
N SER A 221 7.87 12.10 14.54
CA SER A 221 9.12 12.07 15.30
C SER A 221 9.04 13.02 16.49
N ILE A 222 9.58 12.60 17.64
CA ILE A 222 9.70 13.43 18.84
C ILE A 222 11.18 13.58 19.16
N TYR A 223 11.62 14.80 19.43
CA TYR A 223 12.99 15.08 19.86
C TYR A 223 13.02 16.25 20.85
N GLU A 224 14.15 16.40 21.52
CA GLU A 224 14.42 17.54 22.40
C GLU A 224 15.59 18.36 21.85
N LEU A 225 15.47 19.68 21.90
CA LEU A 225 16.53 20.62 21.59
C LEU A 225 16.45 21.78 22.59
N ASN A 226 17.58 22.13 23.21
CA ASN A 226 17.66 23.21 24.21
C ASN A 226 16.56 23.10 25.30
N ASN A 227 16.41 21.90 25.88
CA ASN A 227 15.40 21.56 26.89
C ASN A 227 13.95 21.78 26.47
N LYS A 228 13.68 21.88 25.16
CA LYS A 228 12.34 22.00 24.60
C LYS A 228 12.01 20.77 23.76
N GLN A 229 10.85 20.17 24.04
CA GLN A 229 10.36 19.01 23.29
C GLN A 229 9.60 19.46 22.04
N TYR A 230 9.87 18.76 20.95
CA TYR A 230 9.29 18.99 19.64
C TYR A 230 8.66 17.70 19.12
N LEU A 231 7.58 17.86 18.38
CA LEU A 231 6.92 16.83 17.59
C LEU A 231 6.90 17.29 16.15
N VAL A 232 7.43 16.50 15.23
CA VAL A 232 7.45 16.81 13.79
C VAL A 232 6.78 15.69 13.01
N ILE A 233 6.01 16.06 12.00
CA ILE A 233 5.34 15.12 11.10
C ILE A 233 5.44 15.57 9.64
N ALA A 234 5.84 14.64 8.77
CA ALA A 234 5.82 14.83 7.32
C ALA A 234 4.38 14.69 6.80
N CYS A 235 3.90 15.69 6.06
CA CYS A 235 2.55 15.75 5.50
C CYS A 235 2.55 15.42 4.01
N GLY A 236 2.99 14.21 3.65
CA GLY A 236 3.20 13.80 2.25
C GLY A 236 1.94 13.48 1.45
N GLY A 237 0.90 12.95 2.09
CA GLY A 237 -0.37 12.65 1.43
C GLY A 237 -0.27 11.60 0.32
N GLY A 238 -1.07 11.77 -0.73
CA GLY A 238 -1.10 10.95 -1.95
C GLY A 238 -1.66 9.52 -1.81
N LYS A 239 -1.58 8.91 -0.63
CA LYS A 239 -2.12 7.57 -0.39
C LYS A 239 -3.64 7.60 -0.27
N LEU A 240 -4.30 6.51 -0.68
CA LEU A 240 -5.76 6.35 -0.62
C LEU A 240 -6.54 7.47 -1.32
N GLY A 241 -5.94 8.14 -2.30
CA GLY A 241 -6.54 9.29 -2.99
C GLY A 241 -6.67 10.54 -2.11
N SER A 242 -5.92 10.67 -1.02
CA SER A 242 -5.81 11.95 -0.30
C SER A 242 -5.02 12.95 -1.15
N ARG A 243 -5.26 14.25 -0.92
CA ARG A 243 -4.42 15.32 -1.46
C ARG A 243 -2.94 15.05 -1.13
N SER A 244 -2.06 15.20 -2.10
CA SER A 244 -0.60 15.18 -1.90
C SER A 244 -0.13 16.46 -1.21
N GLY A 245 0.93 16.36 -0.42
CA GLY A 245 1.61 17.48 0.20
C GLY A 245 3.12 17.26 0.25
N ASP A 246 3.84 18.30 0.66
CA ASP A 246 5.30 18.37 0.66
C ASP A 246 5.83 19.09 1.91
N SER A 247 4.99 19.29 2.91
CA SER A 247 5.31 20.07 4.10
C SER A 247 5.67 19.22 5.31
N TYR A 248 6.45 19.79 6.21
CA TYR A 248 6.64 19.32 7.58
C TYR A 248 5.91 20.26 8.53
N VAL A 249 5.20 19.72 9.52
CA VAL A 249 4.58 20.51 10.58
C VAL A 249 5.28 20.16 11.89
N ALA A 250 5.76 21.20 12.58
CA ALA A 250 6.45 21.09 13.86
C ALA A 250 5.61 21.72 14.98
N PHE A 251 5.48 21.01 16.09
CA PHE A 251 4.83 21.47 17.31
C PHE A 251 5.86 21.50 18.44
N ALA A 252 5.70 22.44 19.36
CA ALA A 252 6.49 22.48 20.58
C ALA A 252 5.59 22.87 21.75
N LEU A 253 5.91 22.41 22.95
CA LEU A 253 5.25 22.91 24.15
C LEU A 253 5.54 24.40 24.33
N PRO A 254 4.62 25.17 24.95
CA PRO A 254 4.92 26.53 25.39
C PRO A 254 6.20 26.54 26.24
N SER A 255 7.03 27.58 26.09
CA SER A 255 8.12 27.82 27.05
C SER A 255 7.51 28.03 28.44
N LYS A 256 8.18 27.51 29.48
CA LYS A 256 7.75 27.68 30.89
C LYS A 256 7.83 29.14 31.38
N ASP A 257 8.28 30.07 30.53
CA ASP A 257 8.34 31.49 30.82
C ASP A 257 6.98 32.15 30.56
N LYS A 258 6.02 31.90 31.46
CA LYS A 258 4.82 32.72 31.67
C LYS A 258 4.40 32.70 33.12
#